data_AF-A0A1V4ZFE5-F1
#
_entry.id   AF-A0A1V4ZFE5-F1
#
_cell.length_a   1.000
_cell.length_b   1.000
_cell.length_c   1.000
_cell.angle_alpha   90.00
_cell.angle_beta   90.00
_cell.angle_gamma   90.00
#
_symmetry.space_group_name_H-M   'P 1'
#
loop_
_entity.id
_entity.type
_entity.pdbx_description
1 polymer ?
#
loop_
_entity_poly.entity_id
_entity_poly.type
_entity_poly.pdbx_seq_one_letter_code
_entity_poly.pdbx_strand_id
1 'polypeptide(L)'
;MKPINDYTPAAIVTGLYQVDGPCLEPLTEEYPLTPEMVSEFPIVIDLEFDPAYDFDSIIVDLIYDTMDPIPLPDLIRGSNIPCCVPYWFHWFTIPDVVLHGKNGRVADPRTPGIHTIQIRTARKTGVTGNVRNFSPANGGWMSGVTTFVIAEEDFEDPGDTDDDDE
;
A
#
# COMPACT_ATOMS: atom_id res chain seq x y z
N MET A 1 -18.88 2.18 -33.13
CA MET A 1 -18.26 1.04 -32.42
C MET A 1 -17.13 1.60 -31.59
N LYS A 2 -17.30 1.73 -30.26
CA LYS A 2 -16.17 1.94 -29.35
C LYS A 2 -15.42 0.61 -29.23
N PRO A 3 -14.08 0.60 -29.15
CA PRO A 3 -13.36 -0.65 -28.95
C PRO A 3 -13.73 -1.20 -27.56
N ILE A 4 -14.13 -2.47 -27.52
CA ILE A 4 -14.26 -3.24 -26.28
C ILE A 4 -12.82 -3.58 -25.88
N ASN A 5 -12.23 -2.73 -25.05
CA ASN A 5 -11.12 -3.12 -24.18
C ASN A 5 -11.61 -2.85 -22.74
N ASP A 6 -12.69 -3.53 -22.35
CA ASP A 6 -13.17 -3.56 -20.97
C ASP A 6 -12.26 -4.49 -20.15
N TYR A 7 -11.02 -4.06 -19.93
CA TYR A 7 -10.15 -4.69 -18.96
C TYR A 7 -10.45 -4.09 -17.59
N THR A 8 -11.44 -4.63 -16.89
CA THR A 8 -11.75 -4.18 -15.54
C THR A 8 -10.68 -4.65 -14.55
N PRO A 9 -10.17 -3.75 -13.68
CA PRO A 9 -9.28 -4.09 -12.58
C PRO A 9 -9.82 -5.23 -11.71
N ALA A 10 -8.92 -6.05 -11.18
CA ALA A 10 -9.31 -7.08 -10.22
C ALA A 10 -9.53 -6.54 -8.80
N ALA A 11 -8.68 -5.58 -8.41
CA ALA A 11 -8.85 -4.80 -7.21
C ALA A 11 -8.29 -3.41 -7.49
N ILE A 12 -8.90 -2.39 -6.90
CA ILE A 12 -8.37 -1.02 -6.90
C ILE A 12 -8.04 -0.62 -5.47
N VAL A 13 -7.00 0.20 -5.29
CA VAL A 13 -6.71 0.84 -4.01
C VAL A 13 -7.57 2.09 -3.91
N THR A 14 -8.40 2.15 -2.88
CA THR A 14 -9.30 3.27 -2.59
C THR A 14 -8.71 4.23 -1.56
N GLY A 15 -7.78 3.76 -0.72
CA GLY A 15 -7.10 4.60 0.26
C GLY A 15 -5.86 3.94 0.87
N LEU A 16 -4.99 4.79 1.41
CA LEU A 16 -3.87 4.41 2.26
C LEU A 16 -3.97 5.16 3.57
N TYR A 17 -3.75 4.46 4.67
CA TYR A 17 -3.98 4.98 6.01
C TYR A 17 -2.85 4.62 6.95
N GLN A 18 -2.47 5.58 7.79
CA GLN A 18 -1.66 5.35 8.97
C GLN A 18 -2.54 4.93 10.14
N VAL A 19 -1.99 4.11 11.03
CA VAL A 19 -2.65 3.76 12.29
C VAL A 19 -2.24 4.78 13.34
N ASP A 20 -3.22 5.41 13.97
CA ASP A 20 -3.03 6.30 15.10
C ASP A 20 -3.99 5.89 16.22
N GLY A 21 -3.46 5.23 17.25
CA GLY A 21 -4.26 4.63 18.32
C GLY A 21 -5.38 3.72 17.77
N PRO A 22 -6.67 3.99 18.07
CA PRO A 22 -7.81 3.23 17.55
C PRO A 22 -8.30 3.71 16.16
N CYS A 23 -7.69 4.75 15.59
CA CYS A 23 -8.14 5.42 14.38
C CYS A 23 -7.27 5.09 13.17
N LEU A 24 -7.83 5.32 11.98
CA LEU A 24 -7.12 5.27 10.71
C LEU A 24 -7.15 6.66 10.09
N GLU A 25 -5.98 7.27 9.99
CA GLU A 25 -5.84 8.59 9.36
C GLU A 25 -5.29 8.45 7.94
N PRO A 26 -5.75 9.25 6.97
CA PRO A 26 -5.21 9.21 5.62
C PRO A 26 -3.69 9.42 5.62
N LEU A 27 -2.98 8.59 4.86
CA LEU A 27 -1.54 8.74 4.67
C LEU A 27 -1.27 9.92 3.71
N THR A 28 -0.87 11.07 4.27
CA THR A 28 -0.66 12.31 3.52
C THR A 28 0.59 13.06 4.00
N GLU A 29 0.91 14.17 3.34
CA GLU A 29 1.98 15.09 3.77
C GLU A 29 1.58 15.96 4.97
N GLU A 30 0.28 16.14 5.21
CA GLU A 30 -0.25 17.00 6.28
C GLU A 30 -0.07 16.40 7.67
N TYR A 31 0.00 15.06 7.74
CA TYR A 31 0.19 14.30 8.97
C TYR A 31 1.41 13.40 8.83
N PRO A 32 2.63 13.94 9.05
CA PRO A 32 3.87 13.18 8.96
C PRO A 32 3.89 11.98 9.91
N LEU A 33 4.46 10.87 9.45
CA LEU A 33 4.75 9.72 10.30
C LEU A 33 5.97 10.02 11.18
N THR A 34 5.87 9.73 12.48
CA THR A 34 7.05 9.74 13.35
C THR A 34 7.91 8.50 13.10
N PRO A 35 9.21 8.53 13.44
CA PRO A 35 10.07 7.34 13.36
C PRO A 35 9.53 6.13 14.15
N GLU A 36 8.86 6.37 15.28
CA GLU A 36 8.17 5.33 16.05
C GLU A 36 7.03 4.72 15.22
N MET A 37 6.17 5.54 14.61
CA MET A 37 5.07 5.05 13.78
C MET A 37 5.54 4.21 12.60
N VAL A 38 6.63 4.63 11.96
CA VAL A 38 7.27 3.89 10.85
C VAL A 38 7.75 2.50 11.29
N SER A 39 8.22 2.38 12.54
CA SER A 39 8.79 1.15 13.10
C SER A 39 7.72 0.20 13.61
N GLU A 40 6.70 0.73 14.30
CA GLU A 40 5.77 -0.06 15.10
C GLU A 40 4.42 -0.31 14.43
N PHE A 41 3.96 0.61 13.57
CA PHE A 41 2.63 0.55 13.02
C PHE A 41 2.61 0.21 11.52
N PRO A 42 1.67 -0.64 11.08
CA PRO A 42 1.50 -0.92 9.67
C PRO A 42 0.79 0.25 8.96
N ILE A 43 1.05 0.39 7.67
CA ILE A 43 0.21 1.17 6.77
C ILE A 43 -0.89 0.25 6.25
N VAL A 44 -2.13 0.74 6.31
CA VAL A 44 -3.31 0.03 5.86
C VAL A 44 -3.64 0.43 4.42
N ILE A 45 -3.93 -0.57 3.60
CA ILE A 45 -4.41 -0.44 2.22
C ILE A 45 -5.88 -0.79 2.21
N ASP A 46 -6.74 0.14 1.78
CA ASP A 46 -8.13 -0.19 1.46
C ASP A 46 -8.26 -0.61 0.01
N LEU A 47 -8.92 -1.74 -0.21
CA LEU A 47 -9.10 -2.36 -1.53
C LEU A 47 -10.58 -2.55 -1.83
N GLU A 48 -10.98 -2.13 -3.03
CA GLU A 48 -12.27 -2.45 -3.62
C GLU A 48 -12.08 -3.52 -4.72
N PHE A 49 -12.83 -4.61 -4.65
CA PHE A 49 -12.82 -5.66 -5.67
C PHE A 49 -13.94 -5.46 -6.67
N ASP A 50 -13.69 -5.85 -7.92
CA ASP A 50 -14.73 -5.88 -8.93
C ASP A 50 -15.76 -6.99 -8.60
N PRO A 51 -17.05 -6.64 -8.39
CA PRO A 51 -18.09 -7.62 -8.08
C PRO A 51 -18.39 -8.59 -9.22
N ALA A 52 -18.00 -8.27 -10.46
CA ALA A 52 -18.21 -9.11 -11.63
C ALA A 52 -17.28 -10.34 -11.66
N TYR A 53 -16.29 -10.39 -10.78
CA TYR A 53 -15.32 -11.47 -10.75
C TYR A 53 -15.24 -12.12 -9.37
N ASP A 54 -15.44 -13.43 -9.37
CA ASP A 54 -15.11 -14.27 -8.24
C ASP A 54 -13.60 -14.55 -8.27
N PHE A 55 -12.79 -13.59 -7.82
CA PHE A 55 -11.35 -13.79 -7.75
C PHE A 55 -11.00 -14.79 -6.66
N ASP A 56 -10.28 -15.83 -7.05
CA ASP A 56 -9.69 -16.79 -6.11
C ASP A 56 -8.54 -16.16 -5.33
N SER A 57 -7.75 -15.27 -5.95
CA SER A 57 -6.61 -14.61 -5.29
C SER A 57 -6.11 -13.36 -6.03
N ILE A 58 -5.66 -12.37 -5.25
CA ILE A 58 -5.06 -11.11 -5.70
C ILE A 58 -3.58 -11.07 -5.30
N ILE A 59 -2.76 -10.61 -6.24
CA ILE A 59 -1.35 -10.27 -5.99
C ILE A 59 -1.24 -8.75 -5.85
N VAL A 60 -0.42 -8.29 -4.90
CA VAL A 60 -0.21 -6.88 -4.61
C VAL A 60 1.29 -6.59 -4.54
N ASP A 61 1.79 -5.62 -5.28
CA ASP A 61 3.15 -5.11 -5.11
C ASP A 61 3.14 -3.65 -4.70
N LEU A 62 4.12 -3.33 -3.86
CA LEU A 62 4.41 -2.00 -3.37
C LEU A 62 5.63 -1.43 -4.07
N ILE A 63 5.56 -0.18 -4.48
CA ILE A 63 6.66 0.54 -5.14
C ILE A 63 6.92 1.79 -4.30
N TYR A 64 7.99 1.76 -3.53
CA TYR A 64 8.48 2.93 -2.80
C TYR A 64 9.36 3.78 -3.69
N ASP A 65 9.15 5.08 -3.73
CA ASP A 65 10.10 6.04 -4.33
C ASP A 65 10.53 5.71 -5.75
N THR A 66 9.75 4.95 -6.53
CA THR A 66 10.11 4.41 -7.86
C THR A 66 11.24 3.35 -7.84
N MET A 67 11.49 2.72 -6.69
CA MET A 67 12.39 1.58 -6.49
C MET A 67 11.82 0.28 -7.08
N ASP A 68 12.55 -0.83 -6.98
CA ASP A 68 12.05 -2.10 -7.48
C ASP A 68 10.81 -2.55 -6.67
N PRO A 69 9.78 -3.10 -7.34
CA PRO A 69 8.55 -3.50 -6.67
C PRO A 69 8.80 -4.60 -5.62
N ILE A 70 8.22 -4.40 -4.44
CA ILE A 70 8.24 -5.36 -3.33
C ILE A 70 6.93 -6.13 -3.35
N PRO A 71 6.96 -7.47 -3.50
CA PRO A 71 5.75 -8.27 -3.43
C PRO A 71 5.23 -8.33 -1.99
N LEU A 72 3.96 -7.99 -1.81
CA LEU A 72 3.23 -8.25 -0.58
C LEU A 72 2.65 -9.66 -0.57
N PRO A 73 2.28 -10.20 0.62
CA PRO A 73 1.59 -11.47 0.72
C PRO A 73 0.34 -11.50 -0.16
N ASP A 74 0.15 -12.61 -0.86
CA ASP A 74 -1.02 -12.76 -1.74
C ASP A 74 -2.31 -12.80 -0.90
N LEU A 75 -3.33 -12.11 -1.39
CA LEU A 75 -4.67 -12.17 -0.82
C LEU A 75 -5.43 -13.33 -1.48
N ILE A 76 -5.78 -14.35 -0.71
CA ILE A 76 -6.39 -15.60 -1.14
C ILE A 76 -7.81 -15.71 -0.55
N ARG A 77 -8.80 -15.86 -1.43
CA ARG A 77 -10.20 -16.08 -1.04
C ARG A 77 -10.33 -17.31 -0.14
N GLY A 78 -11.08 -17.16 0.94
CA GLY A 78 -11.31 -18.21 1.95
C GLY A 78 -10.17 -18.41 2.95
N SER A 79 -8.96 -17.91 2.67
CA SER A 79 -7.85 -17.90 3.64
C SER A 79 -7.77 -16.58 4.39
N ASN A 80 -7.77 -15.46 3.66
CA ASN A 80 -7.72 -14.12 4.24
C ASN A 80 -8.75 -13.15 3.65
N ILE A 81 -9.34 -13.41 2.48
CA ILE A 81 -10.49 -12.62 1.98
C ILE A 81 -11.78 -13.42 2.20
N PRO A 82 -12.77 -12.92 2.97
CA PRO A 82 -14.09 -13.54 3.07
C PRO A 82 -14.80 -13.63 1.72
N CYS A 83 -15.76 -14.56 1.61
CA CYS A 83 -16.64 -14.61 0.44
C CYS A 83 -17.56 -13.39 0.41
N CYS A 84 -17.83 -12.88 -0.79
CA CYS A 84 -18.83 -11.83 -1.04
C CYS A 84 -18.56 -10.46 -0.40
N VAL A 85 -17.34 -10.16 0.05
CA VAL A 85 -16.98 -8.79 0.47
C VAL A 85 -16.47 -7.97 -0.72
N PRO A 86 -17.07 -6.80 -1.00
CA PRO A 86 -16.61 -5.90 -2.05
C PRO A 86 -15.41 -5.06 -1.62
N TYR A 87 -15.22 -4.88 -0.31
CA TYR A 87 -14.10 -4.15 0.29
C TYR A 87 -13.32 -5.04 1.25
N TRP A 88 -11.99 -4.91 1.26
CA TRP A 88 -11.12 -5.62 2.20
C TRP A 88 -9.84 -4.83 2.44
N PHE A 89 -9.37 -4.84 3.68
CA PHE A 89 -8.11 -4.20 4.02
C PHE A 89 -6.94 -5.17 3.82
N HIS A 90 -5.81 -4.62 3.38
CA HIS A 90 -4.50 -5.25 3.47
C HIS A 90 -3.56 -4.29 4.19
N TRP A 91 -2.33 -4.70 4.48
CA TRP A 91 -1.39 -3.88 5.22
C TRP A 91 0.04 -4.30 4.95
N PHE A 92 0.96 -3.38 5.20
CA PHE A 92 2.41 -3.62 5.17
C PHE A 92 3.09 -2.74 6.20
N THR A 93 4.29 -3.13 6.63
CA THR A 93 5.19 -2.27 7.41
C THR A 93 6.23 -1.66 6.48
N ILE A 94 6.64 -0.41 6.74
CA ILE A 94 7.72 0.21 5.97
C ILE A 94 9.00 -0.63 6.16
N PRO A 95 9.65 -1.12 5.08
CA PRO A 95 10.76 -2.07 5.20
C PRO A 95 11.94 -1.53 6.01
N ASP A 96 12.53 -2.33 6.89
CA ASP A 96 13.74 -1.97 7.66
C ASP A 96 15.04 -2.31 6.89
N VAL A 97 14.99 -2.24 5.57
CA VAL A 97 16.10 -2.65 4.70
C VAL A 97 16.24 -1.65 3.57
N VAL A 98 17.48 -1.43 3.15
CA VAL A 98 17.80 -0.63 1.98
C VAL A 98 17.13 -1.26 0.76
N LEU A 99 16.32 -0.47 0.07
CA LEU A 99 15.70 -0.84 -1.17
C LEU A 99 16.67 -0.60 -2.31
N HIS A 100 16.55 -1.42 -3.34
CA HIS A 100 17.29 -1.28 -4.58
C HIS A 100 16.33 -0.89 -5.70
N GLY A 101 16.76 0.04 -6.54
CA GLY A 101 16.02 0.49 -7.70
C GLY A 101 16.79 0.20 -8.98
N LYS A 102 16.10 0.38 -10.09
CA LYS A 102 16.73 0.35 -11.41
C LYS A 102 17.89 1.34 -11.47
N ASN A 103 18.93 0.97 -12.21
CA ASN A 103 20.16 1.76 -12.40
C ASN A 103 21.06 1.86 -11.15
N GLY A 104 20.93 0.94 -10.19
CA GLY A 104 21.80 0.89 -9.00
C GLY A 104 21.46 1.93 -7.93
N ARG A 105 20.28 2.55 -8.02
CA ARG A 105 19.80 3.45 -6.97
C ARG A 105 19.55 2.65 -5.69
N VAL A 106 19.89 3.24 -4.56
CA VAL A 106 19.60 2.71 -3.23
C VAL A 106 18.85 3.77 -2.43
N ALA A 107 17.90 3.35 -1.62
CA ALA A 107 17.15 4.23 -0.75
C ALA A 107 16.77 3.48 0.52
N ASP A 108 16.86 4.14 1.67
CA ASP A 108 16.30 3.65 2.92
C ASP A 108 14.88 4.23 3.05
N PRO A 109 13.83 3.38 3.04
CA PRO A 109 12.45 3.84 3.03
C PRO A 109 11.97 4.37 4.39
N ARG A 110 12.80 4.32 5.43
CA ARG A 110 12.51 4.83 6.78
C ARG A 110 13.22 6.14 7.12
N THR A 111 14.04 6.67 6.20
CA THR A 111 14.76 7.92 6.43
C THR A 111 13.76 9.09 6.54
N PRO A 112 13.98 10.09 7.40
CA PRO A 112 13.16 11.30 7.39
C PRO A 112 13.12 11.99 6.01
N GLY A 113 11.95 12.50 5.64
CA GLY A 113 11.74 13.21 4.38
C GLY A 113 10.44 12.85 3.65
N ILE A 114 10.36 13.28 2.39
CA ILE A 114 9.21 13.03 1.52
C ILE A 114 9.39 11.68 0.83
N HIS A 115 8.38 10.84 0.95
CA HIS A 115 8.31 9.53 0.33
C HIS A 115 7.09 9.39 -0.56
N THR A 116 7.18 8.44 -1.49
CA THR A 116 6.10 8.10 -2.40
C THR A 116 5.84 6.61 -2.40
N ILE A 117 4.57 6.26 -2.48
CA ILE A 117 4.08 4.90 -2.63
C ILE A 117 3.21 4.81 -3.88
N GLN A 118 3.46 3.78 -4.68
CA GLN A 118 2.50 3.27 -5.65
C GLN A 118 2.22 1.80 -5.38
N ILE A 119 0.98 1.38 -5.60
CA ILE A 119 0.56 0.00 -5.44
C ILE A 119 0.04 -0.50 -6.78
N ARG A 120 0.44 -1.72 -7.12
CA ARG A 120 -0.14 -2.44 -8.25
C ARG A 120 -0.81 -3.71 -7.77
N THR A 121 -1.97 -3.98 -8.34
CA THR A 121 -2.81 -5.14 -8.03
C THR A 121 -3.08 -5.92 -9.30
N ALA A 122 -3.23 -7.23 -9.20
CA ALA A 122 -3.67 -8.06 -10.31
C ALA A 122 -4.20 -9.39 -9.81
N ARG A 123 -4.73 -10.21 -10.72
CA ARG A 123 -5.13 -11.59 -10.42
C ARG A 123 -3.89 -12.46 -10.23
N LYS A 124 -3.94 -13.38 -9.29
CA LYS A 124 -2.95 -14.46 -9.24
C LYS A 124 -3.26 -15.47 -10.35
N THR A 125 -2.37 -15.61 -11.31
CA THR A 125 -2.40 -16.74 -12.26
C THR A 125 -1.78 -17.97 -11.59
N GLY A 126 -2.28 -19.17 -11.88
CA GLY A 126 -1.98 -20.42 -11.15
C GLY A 126 -0.50 -20.79 -10.92
N VAL A 127 -0.29 -21.86 -10.14
CA VAL A 127 0.93 -22.29 -9.41
C VAL A 127 2.24 -22.38 -10.23
N THR A 128 2.18 -22.40 -11.55
CA THR A 128 3.36 -22.60 -12.43
C THR A 128 3.99 -21.28 -12.88
N GLY A 129 4.96 -20.82 -12.09
CA GLY A 129 5.91 -19.78 -12.43
C GLY A 129 5.68 -18.51 -11.64
N ASN A 130 6.65 -18.11 -10.83
CA ASN A 130 6.68 -16.90 -9.98
C ASN A 130 6.55 -15.56 -10.73
N VAL A 131 6.07 -15.55 -11.98
CA VAL A 131 5.95 -14.34 -12.79
C VAL A 131 4.64 -13.65 -12.43
N ARG A 132 4.74 -12.68 -11.51
CA ARG A 132 3.65 -11.76 -11.16
C ARG A 132 3.28 -10.91 -12.40
N ASN A 133 2.06 -11.07 -12.91
CA ASN A 133 1.59 -10.39 -14.13
C ASN A 133 0.60 -9.27 -13.80
N PHE A 134 1.02 -8.01 -13.95
CA PHE A 134 0.19 -6.82 -13.69
C PHE A 134 -0.35 -6.18 -14.97
N SER A 135 -0.42 -6.92 -16.08
CA SER A 135 -1.01 -6.39 -17.31
C SER A 135 -2.53 -6.17 -17.15
N PRO A 136 -3.13 -5.21 -17.86
CA PRO A 136 -4.58 -5.02 -17.87
C PRO A 136 -5.35 -6.29 -18.23
N ALA A 137 -4.81 -7.11 -19.14
CA ALA A 137 -5.39 -8.40 -19.52
C ALA A 137 -5.52 -9.40 -18.36
N ASN A 138 -4.71 -9.25 -17.30
CA ASN A 138 -4.79 -10.04 -16.07
C ASN A 138 -5.54 -9.30 -14.94
N GLY A 139 -6.39 -8.32 -15.28
CA GLY A 139 -7.05 -7.45 -14.31
C GLY A 139 -6.07 -6.56 -13.55
N GLY A 140 -4.93 -6.25 -14.16
CA GLY A 140 -3.89 -5.42 -13.57
C GLY A 140 -4.34 -3.97 -13.41
N TRP A 141 -4.03 -3.38 -12.27
CA TRP A 141 -4.26 -1.97 -11.97
C TRP A 141 -3.08 -1.38 -11.21
N MET A 142 -2.92 -0.07 -11.33
CA MET A 142 -1.87 0.71 -10.69
C MET A 142 -2.49 1.95 -10.07
N SER A 143 -2.17 2.20 -8.80
CA SER A 143 -2.64 3.38 -8.09
C SER A 143 -2.01 4.66 -8.62
N GLY A 144 -2.63 5.79 -8.26
CA GLY A 144 -1.92 7.06 -8.25
C GLY A 144 -0.69 7.00 -7.32
N VAL A 145 0.20 7.96 -7.47
CA VAL A 145 1.29 8.17 -6.49
C VAL A 145 0.67 8.76 -5.24
N THR A 146 0.88 8.10 -4.10
CA THR A 146 0.59 8.66 -2.78
C THR A 146 1.88 9.23 -2.22
N THR A 147 1.86 10.48 -1.79
CA THR A 147 3.01 11.15 -1.17
C THR A 147 2.75 11.30 0.32
N PHE A 148 3.77 11.05 1.13
CA PHE A 148 3.71 11.19 2.58
C PHE A 148 5.06 11.64 3.14
N VAL A 149 5.07 12.10 4.39
CA VAL A 149 6.27 12.59 5.06
C VAL A 149 6.61 11.67 6.22
N ILE A 150 7.89 11.37 6.40
CA ILE A 150 8.45 10.85 7.65
C ILE A 150 9.17 12.02 8.34
N ALA A 151 8.78 12.33 9.57
CA ALA A 151 9.36 13.41 10.32
C ALA A 151 10.77 13.06 10.83
N GLU A 152 11.56 14.09 11.12
CA GLU A 152 12.79 13.91 11.91
C GLU A 152 12.41 13.54 13.36
N GLU A 153 13.31 12.86 14.09
CA GLU A 153 13.06 12.35 15.46
C GLU A 153 12.53 13.42 16.44
N ASP A 154 12.77 14.70 16.18
CA ASP A 154 12.36 15.84 17.03
C ASP A 154 10.96 16.41 16.70
N PHE A 155 10.08 15.67 16.03
CA PHE A 155 8.69 16.13 15.84
C PHE A 155 7.92 15.98 17.16
N GLU A 156 8.05 16.98 18.04
CA GLU A 156 7.17 17.16 19.20
C GLU A 156 5.72 17.15 18.70
N ASP A 157 4.93 16.19 19.19
CA ASP A 157 3.49 16.13 18.95
C ASP A 157 2.88 17.47 19.43
N PRO A 158 2.24 18.26 18.56
CA PRO A 158 1.57 19.49 18.99
C PRO A 158 0.39 19.23 19.96
N GLY A 159 0.05 17.96 20.22
CA GLY A 159 -0.92 17.52 21.22
C GLY A 159 -0.41 17.45 22.66
N ASP A 160 0.91 17.46 22.89
CA ASP A 160 1.51 17.43 24.24
C ASP A 160 1.77 18.86 24.77
N THR A 161 0.81 19.78 24.59
CA THR A 161 0.68 20.84 25.58
C THR A 161 0.09 20.20 26.82
N ASP A 162 0.98 19.86 27.77
CA ASP A 162 0.63 19.67 29.16
C ASP A 162 -0.23 20.87 29.60
N ASP A 163 -1.55 20.67 29.62
CA ASP A 163 -2.47 21.39 30.51
C ASP A 163 -2.15 20.94 31.95
N ASP A 164 -0.93 21.22 32.40
CA ASP A 164 -0.59 21.27 33.81
C ASP A 164 -0.78 22.72 34.26
N ASP A 165 -2.00 22.99 34.71
CA ASP A 165 -2.38 24.14 35.52
C ASP A 165 -1.39 24.34 36.71
N GLU A 166 -0.81 25.54 36.83
CA GLU A 166 -0.80 26.33 38.09
C GLU A 166 -0.45 27.82 37.87
#